data_AF-A0AAW8KHS0-F1
#
_entry.id   AF-A0AAW8KHS0-F1
#
_cell.length_a   1.000
_cell.length_b   1.000
_cell.length_c   1.000
_cell.angle_alpha   90.00
_cell.angle_beta   90.00
_cell.angle_gamma   90.00
#
_symmetry.space_group_name_H-M   'P 1'
#
loop_
_entity.id
_entity.type
_entity.pdbx_description
1 polymer ?
#
loop_
_entity_poly.entity_id
_entity_poly.type
_entity_poly.pdbx_seq_one_letter_code
_entity_poly.pdbx_strand_id
1 'polypeptide(L)' 'PICKVAVLTDDTVAPLYLTRLTKSLIDAGFDVHASVVPAGEESKCFASLEQLMNEWSTAGLHRSDLVVAL' A
#
# COMPACT_ATOMS: atom_id res chain seq x y z
N PRO A 1 -13.29 -4.84 14.77
CA PRO A 1 -12.52 -5.75 13.89
C PRO A 1 -11.19 -5.10 13.50
N ILE A 2 -10.12 -5.88 13.45
CA ILE A 2 -8.84 -5.39 12.91
C ILE A 2 -9.04 -5.19 11.40
N CYS A 3 -8.78 -3.98 10.91
CA CYS A 3 -8.87 -3.64 9.49
C CYS A 3 -7.56 -3.96 8.76
N LYS A 4 -7.63 -4.10 7.44
CA LYS A 4 -6.43 -4.18 6.59
C LYS A 4 -5.86 -2.77 6.36
N VAL A 5 -4.55 -2.71 6.15
CA VAL A 5 -3.84 -1.49 5.76
C VAL A 5 -3.10 -1.74 4.45
N ALA A 6 -3.48 -1.07 3.37
CA ALA A 6 -2.67 -1.00 2.16
C ALA A 6 -1.68 0.16 2.27
N VAL A 7 -0.39 -0.13 2.20
CA VAL A 7 0.68 0.86 2.08
C VAL A 7 1.04 0.99 0.62
N LEU A 8 0.88 2.19 0.05
CA LEU A 8 1.34 2.53 -1.30
C LEU A 8 2.56 3.44 -1.18
N THR A 9 3.64 3.09 -1.88
CA THR A 9 4.85 3.92 -1.96
C THR A 9 5.52 3.75 -3.32
N ASP A 10 6.57 4.51 -3.60
CA ASP A 10 7.39 4.34 -4.80
C ASP A 10 8.70 3.58 -4.52
N ASP A 11 9.39 3.18 -5.58
CA ASP A 11 10.65 2.43 -5.52
C ASP A 11 11.84 3.22 -4.94
N THR A 12 11.73 4.54 -4.81
CA THR A 12 12.73 5.41 -4.18
C THR A 12 12.51 5.49 -2.67
N VAL A 13 11.25 5.58 -2.24
CA VAL A 13 10.85 5.71 -0.82
C VAL A 13 10.77 4.35 -0.13
N ALA A 14 10.39 3.29 -0.85
CA ALA A 14 10.29 1.92 -0.35
C ALA A 14 11.52 1.44 0.45
N PRO A 15 12.76 1.49 -0.09
CA PRO A 15 13.94 0.99 0.62
C PRO A 15 14.27 1.78 1.90
N LEU A 16 13.78 3.02 2.03
CA LEU A 16 14.07 3.89 3.17
C LEU A 16 13.10 3.66 4.34
N TYR A 17 11.80 3.46 4.05
CA TYR A 17 10.77 3.55 5.08
C TYR A 17 9.77 2.40 5.13
N LEU A 18 9.58 1.65 4.04
CA LEU A 18 8.51 0.66 3.95
C LEU A 18 8.62 -0.40 5.04
N THR A 19 9.82 -0.98 5.23
CA THR A 19 10.07 -2.00 6.26
C THR A 19 9.74 -1.47 7.66
N ARG A 20 10.11 -0.22 7.96
CA ARG A 20 9.87 0.39 9.28
C ARG A 20 8.37 0.60 9.52
N LEU A 21 7.65 1.14 8.54
CA LEU A 21 6.22 1.38 8.64
C LEU A 21 5.43 0.06 8.75
N THR A 22 5.67 -0.88 7.84
CA THR A 22 4.98 -2.17 7.82
C THR A 22 5.20 -2.94 9.12
N LYS A 23 6.44 -2.96 9.64
CA LYS A 23 6.72 -3.58 10.94
C LYS A 23 5.91 -2.93 12.07
N SER A 24 5.87 -1.60 12.13
CA SER A 24 5.12 -0.89 13.18
C SER A 24 3.61 -1.18 13.12
N LEU A 25 3.03 -1.31 11.92
CA LEU A 25 1.63 -1.62 11.73
C LEU A 25 1.30 -3.08 12.10
N ILE A 26 2.16 -4.01 11.70
CA ILE A 26 2.03 -5.43 12.07
C ILE A 26 2.18 -5.61 13.59
N ASP A 27 3.16 -4.95 14.22
CA ASP A 27 3.37 -5.00 15.68
C ASP A 27 2.18 -4.38 16.44
N ALA A 28 1.41 -3.47 15.81
CA ALA A 28 0.15 -2.93 16.34
C ALA A 28 -1.08 -3.83 16.07
N GLY A 29 -0.90 -4.96 15.38
CA GLY A 29 -1.92 -5.97 15.12
C GLY A 29 -2.68 -5.83 13.80
N PHE A 30 -2.28 -4.94 12.89
CA PHE A 30 -2.93 -4.81 11.58
C PHE A 30 -2.44 -5.86 10.58
N ASP A 31 -3.32 -6.24 9.65
CA ASP A 31 -2.96 -6.99 8.46
C ASP A 31 -2.53 -6.01 7.36
N VAL A 32 -1.28 -6.10 6.90
CA VAL A 32 -0.65 -5.09 6.05
C VAL A 32 -0.34 -5.65 4.68
N HIS A 33 -0.82 -4.96 3.65
CA HIS A 33 -0.48 -5.20 2.25
C HIS A 33 0.36 -4.03 1.74
N ALA A 34 1.45 -4.28 1.03
CA ALA A 34 2.32 -3.22 0.50
C ALA A 34 2.38 -3.28 -1.04
N SER A 35 2.14 -2.14 -1.68
CA SER A 35 2.23 -1.95 -3.13
C SER A 35 3.30 -0.91 -3.43
N VAL A 36 4.19 -1.22 -4.38
CA VAL A 36 5.28 -0.33 -4.80
C VAL A 36 5.12 0.00 -6.27
N VAL A 37 5.14 1.28 -6.61
CA VAL A 37 5.10 1.77 -8.01
C VAL A 37 6.44 2.39 -8.42
N PRO A 38 6.74 2.50 -9.72
CA PRO A 38 7.92 3.26 -10.16
C PRO A 38 7.83 4.72 -9.71
N ALA A 39 8.93 5.32 -9.24
CA ALA A 39 8.95 6.75 -8.92
C ALA A 39 8.80 7.59 -10.20
N GLY A 40 7.98 8.65 -10.12
CA GLY A 40 7.76 9.59 -11.23
C GLY A 40 6.30 9.97 -11.44
N GLU A 41 6.06 11.08 -12.15
CA GLU A 41 4.71 11.55 -12.45
C GLU A 41 3.99 10.64 -13.45
N GLU A 42 4.73 9.89 -14.27
CA GLU A 42 4.20 8.87 -15.18
C GLU A 42 3.36 7.80 -14.48
N SER A 43 3.69 7.49 -13.22
CA SER A 43 2.94 6.54 -12.39
C SER A 43 1.59 7.12 -11.95
N LYS A 44 1.35 8.43 -12.05
CA LYS A 44 0.07 9.08 -11.74
C LYS A 44 -0.90 9.05 -12.92
N CYS A 45 -1.19 7.84 -13.37
CA CYS A 45 -2.12 7.59 -14.45
C CYS A 45 -3.18 6.54 -14.06
N PHE A 46 -4.27 6.50 -14.82
CA PHE A 46 -5.37 5.57 -14.57
C PHE A 46 -4.96 4.10 -14.71
N ALA A 47 -3.97 3.79 -15.56
CA ALA A 47 -3.47 2.42 -15.72
C ALA A 47 -2.84 1.91 -14.41
N SER A 48 -1.99 2.72 -13.77
CA SER A 48 -1.42 2.38 -12.46
C SER A 48 -2.50 2.27 -11.38
N LEU A 49 -3.49 3.18 -11.39
CA LEU A 49 -4.61 3.13 -10.46
C LEU A 49 -5.42 1.83 -10.63
N GLU A 50 -5.74 1.45 -11.86
CA GLU A 50 -6.47 0.20 -12.16
C GLU A 50 -5.70 -1.03 -11.66
N GLN A 51 -4.39 -1.09 -11.92
CA GLN A 51 -3.53 -2.17 -11.41
C GLN A 51 -3.57 -2.24 -9.87
N LEU A 52 -3.43 -1.10 -9.19
CA LEU A 52 -3.48 -1.03 -7.72
C LEU A 52 -4.84 -1.44 -7.17
N MET A 53 -5.94 -1.00 -7.79
CA MET A 53 -7.28 -1.39 -7.36
C MET A 53 -7.52 -2.90 -7.52
N ASN A 54 -7.05 -3.49 -8.61
CA ASN A 54 -7.14 -4.95 -8.83
C ASN A 54 -6.30 -5.73 -7.81
N GLU A 55 -5.09 -5.25 -7.52
CA GLU A 55 -4.20 -5.80 -6.50
C GLU A 55 -4.87 -5.77 -5.12
N TRP A 56 -5.39 -4.62 -4.71
CA TRP A 56 -6.05 -4.45 -3.40
C TRP A 56 -7.34 -5.26 -3.30
N SER A 57 -8.12 -5.34 -4.38
CA SER A 57 -9.30 -6.21 -4.43
C SER A 57 -8.92 -7.68 -4.25
N THR A 58 -7.81 -8.13 -4.85
CA THR A 58 -7.30 -9.50 -4.72
C THR A 58 -6.75 -9.78 -3.32
N ALA A 59 -6.14 -8.78 -2.69
CA ALA A 59 -5.69 -8.83 -1.30
C ALA A 59 -6.84 -8.76 -0.26
N GLY A 60 -8.09 -8.59 -0.73
CA GLY A 60 -9.28 -8.58 0.11
C GLY A 60 -9.48 -7.28 0.87
N LEU A 61 -9.05 -6.13 0.33
CA LEU A 61 -9.37 -4.82 0.90
C LEU A 61 -10.85 -4.46 0.69
N HIS A 62 -11.46 -3.93 1.73
CA HIS A 62 -12.84 -3.45 1.77
C HIS A 62 -12.90 -1.95 2.06
N ARG A 63 -14.09 -1.36 1.96
CA ARG A 63 -14.30 0.10 2.15
C ARG A 63 -14.00 0.63 3.56
N SER A 64 -13.95 -0.25 4.55
CA SER A 64 -13.59 0.10 5.93
C SER A 64 -12.09 -0.01 6.23
N ASP A 65 -11.31 -0.49 5.25
CA ASP A 65 -9.86 -0.63 5.38
C ASP A 65 -9.14 0.70 5.10
N LEU A 66 -7.87 0.76 5.47
CA LEU A 66 -7.06 1.97 5.39
C LEU A 66 -6.08 1.90 4.21
N VAL A 67 -5.94 3.01 3.49
CA VAL A 67 -4.83 3.22 2.55
C VAL A 67 -3.88 4.26 3.14
N VAL A 68 -2.59 3.93 3.20
CA VAL A 68 -1.51 4.82 3.62
C VAL A 68 -0.64 5.11 2.39
N ALA A 69 -0.58 6.37 1.97
CA ALA A 69 0.40 6.82 1.00
C ALA A 69 1.68 7.22 1.74
N LEU A 70 2.79 6.55 1.43
CA LEU A 70 4.10 6.72 2.03
C LEU A 70 5.08 7.32 1.03
#